data_AF-A0A848UP77-F1
#
_entry.id   AF-A0A848UP77-F1
#
_cell.length_a   1.000
_cell.length_b   1.000
_cell.length_c   1.000
_cell.angle_alpha   90.00
_cell.angle_beta   90.00
_cell.angle_gamma   90.00
#
_symmetry.space_group_name_H-M   'P 1'
#
loop_
_entity.id
_entity.type
_entity.pdbx_description
1 polymer ?
#
loop_
_entity_poly.entity_id
_entity_poly.type
_entity_poly.pdbx_seq_one_letter_code
_entity_poly.pdbx_strand_id
1 'polypeptide(L)'
;MIDPDKIFGLFGRADDNPTPEEREDITQQLIELKESPAFKIGVFRKLILNHTNFNLNLLNMLKRAHSELDVDDMNNASEYIVYTRAWEYIKDLNAKDVEVFEAIKKGANEELVTTLALAINFFEEKEEYKKCAHLKKLSDISRYFLE
;
A
#
# COMPACT_ATOMS: atom_id res chain seq x y z
N MET A 1 22.06 -0.52 2.97
CA MET A 1 22.00 0.62 2.04
C MET A 1 21.54 0.05 0.71
N ILE A 2 20.51 0.60 0.08
CA ILE A 2 20.04 0.13 -1.22
C ILE A 2 21.08 0.53 -2.25
N ASP A 3 21.55 -0.43 -3.05
CA ASP A 3 22.57 -0.23 -4.08
C ASP A 3 21.96 0.53 -5.27
N PRO A 4 22.38 1.78 -5.54
CA PRO A 4 21.86 2.56 -6.65
C PRO A 4 22.07 1.87 -8.00
N ASP A 5 23.19 1.18 -8.19
CA ASP A 5 23.52 0.52 -9.46
C ASP A 5 22.59 -0.67 -9.72
N LYS A 6 22.14 -1.37 -8.67
CA LYS A 6 21.08 -2.39 -8.79
C LYS A 6 19.74 -1.78 -9.14
N ILE A 7 19.37 -0.64 -8.55
CA ILE A 7 18.12 0.05 -8.91
C ILE A 7 18.16 0.56 -10.36
N PHE A 8 19.26 1.19 -10.77
CA PHE A 8 19.37 1.74 -12.12
C PHE A 8 19.58 0.67 -13.19
N GLY A 9 20.15 -0.49 -12.84
CA GLY A 9 20.24 -1.66 -13.72
C GLY A 9 18.88 -2.30 -14.05
N LEU A 10 17.85 -2.12 -13.21
CA LEU A 10 16.48 -2.59 -13.49
C LEU A 10 15.81 -1.80 -14.62
N PHE A 11 16.26 -0.56 -14.86
CA PHE A 11 15.84 0.25 -15.99
C PHE A 11 16.87 0.04 -17.09
N GLY A 12 16.61 -0.93 -17.98
CA GLY A 12 17.50 -1.21 -19.10
C GLY A 12 17.95 0.07 -19.80
N ARG A 13 19.23 0.14 -20.21
CA ARG A 13 19.70 1.24 -21.06
C ARG A 13 18.83 1.26 -22.31
N ALA A 14 18.46 2.46 -22.77
CA ALA A 14 17.49 2.65 -23.85
C ALA A 14 17.84 1.89 -25.15
N ASP A 15 19.09 1.46 -25.32
CA ASP A 15 19.61 0.77 -26.50
C ASP A 15 19.95 -0.72 -26.29
N ASP A 16 19.81 -1.26 -25.07
CA ASP A 16 20.15 -2.66 -24.77
C ASP A 16 18.87 -3.52 -24.66
N ASN A 17 18.68 -4.45 -25.61
CA ASN A 17 17.71 -5.53 -25.43
C ASN A 17 18.31 -6.54 -24.44
N PRO A 18 17.77 -6.68 -23.21
CA PRO A 18 18.33 -7.60 -22.24
C PRO A 18 18.26 -9.03 -22.78
N THR A 19 19.35 -9.76 -22.58
CA THR A 19 19.45 -11.19 -22.87
C THR A 19 18.41 -11.98 -22.06
N PRO A 20 18.06 -13.21 -22.48
CA PRO A 20 17.12 -14.03 -21.72
C PRO A 20 17.50 -14.23 -20.25
N GLU A 21 18.80 -14.35 -19.95
CA GLU A 21 19.33 -14.52 -18.59
C GLU A 21 19.19 -13.23 -17.76
N GLU A 22 19.50 -12.06 -18.35
CA GLU A 22 19.29 -10.76 -17.69
C GLU A 22 17.81 -10.48 -17.42
N ARG A 23 16.90 -10.92 -18.31
CA ARG A 23 15.45 -10.79 -18.09
C ARG A 23 14.98 -11.63 -16.91
N GLU A 24 15.54 -12.82 -16.74
CA GLU A 24 15.21 -13.72 -15.63
C GLU A 24 15.68 -13.12 -14.30
N ASP A 25 16.91 -12.60 -14.25
CA ASP A 25 17.46 -11.93 -13.07
C ASP A 25 16.65 -10.68 -12.69
N ILE A 26 16.31 -9.81 -13.66
CA ILE A 26 15.44 -8.65 -13.43
C ILE A 26 14.08 -9.10 -12.87
N THR A 27 13.50 -10.16 -13.42
CA THR A 27 12.21 -10.69 -12.96
C THR A 27 12.29 -11.16 -11.51
N GLN A 28 13.36 -11.88 -11.15
CA GLN A 28 13.59 -12.36 -9.80
C GLN A 28 13.76 -11.20 -8.81
N GLN A 29 14.57 -10.21 -9.15
CA GLN A 29 14.73 -9.00 -8.33
C GLN A 29 13.41 -8.24 -8.13
N LEU A 30 12.55 -8.17 -9.16
CA LEU A 30 11.23 -7.55 -9.05
C LEU A 30 10.29 -8.36 -8.14
N ILE A 31 10.37 -9.68 -8.14
CA ILE A 31 9.60 -10.54 -7.23
C ILE A 31 10.06 -10.28 -5.79
N GLU A 32 11.37 -10.31 -5.54
CA GLU A 32 11.94 -10.04 -4.21
C GLU A 32 11.56 -8.65 -3.68
N LEU A 33 11.62 -7.63 -4.56
CA LEU A 33 11.17 -6.28 -4.22
C LEU A 33 9.69 -6.25 -3.82
N LYS A 34 8.82 -6.91 -4.60
CA LYS A 34 7.37 -6.96 -4.34
C LYS A 34 7.04 -7.68 -3.04
N GLU A 35 7.83 -8.68 -2.67
CA GLU A 35 7.65 -9.43 -1.44
C GLU A 35 8.20 -8.70 -0.19
N SER A 36 9.08 -7.71 -0.39
CA SER A 36 9.67 -6.95 0.71
C SER A 36 8.63 -6.23 1.58
N PRO A 37 8.81 -6.19 2.91
CA PRO A 37 7.90 -5.47 3.81
C PRO A 37 7.74 -3.99 3.46
N ALA A 38 8.83 -3.33 3.06
CA ALA A 38 8.82 -1.91 2.70
C ALA A 38 7.92 -1.64 1.47
N PHE A 39 7.99 -2.50 0.44
CA PHE A 39 7.13 -2.39 -0.74
C PHE A 39 5.67 -2.60 -0.37
N LYS A 40 5.37 -3.67 0.37
CA LYS A 40 4.02 -4.01 0.84
C LYS A 40 3.38 -2.88 1.65
N ILE A 41 4.10 -2.31 2.62
CA ILE A 41 3.66 -1.15 3.41
C ILE A 41 3.44 0.07 2.51
N GLY A 42 4.36 0.33 1.57
CA GLY A 42 4.25 1.43 0.62
C GLY A 42 3.01 1.32 -0.27
N VAL A 43 2.70 0.12 -0.78
CA VAL A 43 1.50 -0.13 -1.59
C VAL A 43 0.23 0.00 -0.77
N PHE A 44 0.20 -0.57 0.44
CA PHE A 44 -0.92 -0.39 1.38
C PHE A 44 -1.23 1.09 1.59
N ARG A 45 -0.21 1.89 1.92
CA ARG A 45 -0.33 3.33 2.11
C ARG A 45 -0.88 4.03 0.87
N LYS A 46 -0.27 3.74 -0.28
CA LYS A 46 -0.59 4.40 -1.55
C LYS A 46 -2.01 4.11 -2.01
N LEU A 47 -2.49 2.87 -1.85
CA LEU A 47 -3.86 2.48 -2.26
C LEU A 47 -4.92 3.30 -1.50
N ILE A 48 -4.78 3.41 -0.18
CA ILE A 48 -5.74 4.12 0.66
C ILE A 48 -5.66 5.63 0.42
N LEU A 49 -4.46 6.23 0.44
CA LEU A 49 -4.31 7.68 0.20
C LEU A 49 -4.77 8.09 -1.19
N ASN A 50 -4.48 7.29 -2.22
CA ASN A 50 -4.98 7.56 -3.56
C ASN A 50 -6.49 7.52 -3.60
N HIS A 51 -7.14 6.56 -2.92
CA HIS A 51 -8.59 6.54 -2.86
C HIS A 51 -9.14 7.80 -2.20
N THR A 52 -8.61 8.20 -1.03
CA THR A 52 -9.03 9.43 -0.33
C THR A 52 -8.89 10.67 -1.22
N ASN A 53 -7.81 10.77 -2.01
CA ASN A 53 -7.56 11.92 -2.89
C ASN A 53 -8.28 11.84 -4.26
N PHE A 54 -8.46 10.65 -4.82
CA PHE A 54 -9.02 10.41 -6.15
C PHE A 54 -10.54 10.42 -6.17
N ASN A 55 -11.17 10.02 -5.06
CA ASN A 55 -12.63 9.92 -5.02
C ASN A 55 -13.29 11.28 -5.28
N LEU A 56 -12.73 12.38 -4.75
CA LEU A 56 -13.28 13.72 -4.98
C LEU A 56 -13.32 14.12 -6.47
N ASN A 57 -12.28 13.82 -7.25
CA ASN A 57 -12.19 14.26 -8.64
C ASN A 57 -13.02 13.38 -9.58
N LEU A 58 -12.98 12.05 -9.41
CA LEU A 58 -13.76 11.13 -10.24
C LEU A 58 -15.27 11.31 -10.01
N LEU A 59 -15.70 11.44 -8.75
CA LEU A 59 -17.10 11.69 -8.42
C LEU A 59 -17.61 13.00 -9.03
N ASN A 60 -16.77 14.05 -9.01
CA ASN A 60 -17.10 15.32 -9.63
C ASN A 60 -17.24 15.22 -11.15
N MET A 61 -16.46 14.36 -11.82
CA MET A 61 -16.58 14.12 -13.26
C MET A 61 -17.82 13.25 -13.58
N LEU A 62 -18.08 12.21 -12.80
CA LEU A 62 -19.22 11.31 -13.01
C LEU A 62 -20.57 11.99 -12.71
N LYS A 63 -20.68 12.80 -11.65
CA LYS A 63 -21.86 13.65 -11.38
C LYS A 63 -22.20 14.59 -12.54
N ARG A 64 -21.19 15.08 -13.26
CA ARG A 64 -21.39 15.95 -14.43
C ARG A 64 -21.85 15.19 -15.68
N ALA A 65 -21.48 13.92 -15.80
CA ALA A 65 -21.78 13.09 -16.97
C ALA A 65 -23.10 12.31 -16.85
N HIS A 66 -23.46 11.86 -15.65
CA HIS A 66 -24.64 11.04 -15.40
C HIS A 66 -25.30 11.42 -14.07
N SER A 67 -26.41 12.16 -14.13
CA SER A 67 -27.14 12.65 -12.96
C SER A 67 -27.93 11.58 -12.20
N GLU A 68 -28.04 10.37 -12.73
CA GLU A 68 -28.82 9.25 -12.18
C GLU A 68 -27.97 8.24 -11.39
N LEU A 69 -26.65 8.42 -11.33
CA LEU A 69 -25.77 7.52 -10.56
C LEU A 69 -25.90 7.81 -9.06
N ASP A 70 -26.20 6.77 -8.27
CA ASP A 70 -26.11 6.84 -6.82
C ASP A 70 -24.62 6.86 -6.41
N VAL A 71 -24.17 8.07 -6.12
CA VAL A 71 -22.79 8.38 -5.77
C VAL A 71 -22.38 7.72 -4.45
N ASP A 72 -23.32 7.52 -3.53
CA ASP A 72 -23.01 6.98 -2.21
C ASP A 72 -22.80 5.46 -2.29
N ASP A 73 -23.63 4.76 -3.06
CA ASP A 73 -23.44 3.32 -3.34
C ASP A 73 -22.12 3.05 -4.09
N MET A 74 -21.78 3.89 -5.07
CA MET A 74 -20.51 3.78 -5.79
C MET A 74 -19.30 4.04 -4.89
N ASN A 75 -19.40 5.02 -3.99
CA ASN A 75 -18.37 5.31 -3.01
C ASN A 75 -18.13 4.14 -2.08
N ASN A 76 -19.20 3.61 -1.49
CA ASN A 76 -19.14 2.47 -0.59
C ASN A 76 -18.52 1.24 -1.26
N ALA A 77 -18.86 0.97 -2.52
CA ALA A 77 -18.28 -0.13 -3.29
C ALA A 77 -16.79 0.09 -3.58
N SER A 78 -16.40 1.30 -3.99
CA SER A 78 -15.01 1.63 -4.28
C SER A 78 -14.12 1.58 -3.03
N GLU A 79 -14.66 2.07 -1.91
CA GLU A 79 -14.00 2.04 -0.61
C GLU A 79 -13.76 0.61 -0.14
N TYR A 80 -14.81 -0.23 -0.23
CA TYR A 80 -14.70 -1.65 0.10
C TYR A 80 -13.62 -2.36 -0.72
N ILE A 81 -13.57 -2.13 -2.03
CA ILE A 81 -12.56 -2.72 -2.92
C ILE A 81 -11.15 -2.27 -2.52
N VAL A 82 -10.97 -0.96 -2.26
CA VAL A 82 -9.66 -0.39 -1.91
C VAL A 82 -9.14 -0.97 -0.61
N TYR A 83 -9.91 -0.94 0.48
CA TYR A 83 -9.44 -1.44 1.78
C TYR A 83 -9.24 -2.95 1.78
N THR A 84 -10.12 -3.71 1.11
CA THR A 84 -9.94 -5.16 0.94
C THR A 84 -8.66 -5.45 0.16
N ARG A 85 -8.37 -4.69 -0.90
CA ARG A 85 -7.15 -4.88 -1.70
C ARG A 85 -5.90 -4.45 -0.94
N ALA A 86 -5.96 -3.35 -0.19
CA ALA A 86 -4.86 -2.88 0.64
C ALA A 86 -4.52 -3.91 1.73
N TRP A 87 -5.53 -4.51 2.36
CA TRP A 87 -5.35 -5.57 3.35
C TRP A 87 -4.48 -6.73 2.86
N GLU A 88 -4.64 -7.15 1.61
CA GLU A 88 -3.84 -8.24 1.03
C GLU A 88 -2.33 -7.98 1.04
N TYR A 89 -1.88 -6.72 1.06
CA TYR A 89 -0.46 -6.39 1.14
C TYR A 89 0.08 -6.39 2.56
N ILE A 90 -0.78 -6.20 3.58
CA ILE A 90 -0.33 -5.98 4.96
C ILE A 90 -0.63 -7.16 5.90
N LYS A 91 -1.58 -8.04 5.53
CA LYS A 91 -2.08 -9.13 6.37
C LYS A 91 -1.02 -10.10 6.87
N ASP A 92 0.02 -10.35 6.06
CA ASP A 92 1.07 -11.32 6.37
C ASP A 92 2.29 -10.68 7.06
N LEU A 93 2.29 -9.36 7.24
CA LEU A 93 3.40 -8.67 7.90
C LEU A 93 3.36 -8.90 9.41
N ASN A 94 4.31 -9.69 9.91
CA ASN A 94 4.44 -9.93 11.34
C ASN A 94 5.26 -8.82 12.00
N ALA A 95 4.65 -8.06 12.90
CA ALA A 95 5.30 -7.00 13.68
C ALA A 95 6.53 -7.44 14.50
N LYS A 96 6.67 -8.75 14.78
CA LYS A 96 7.83 -9.32 15.49
C LYS A 96 8.98 -9.69 14.54
N ASP A 97 8.76 -9.67 13.24
CA ASP A 97 9.78 -9.91 12.24
C ASP A 97 10.70 -8.69 12.15
N VAL A 98 12.02 -8.92 12.13
CA VAL A 98 13.03 -7.86 12.15
C VAL A 98 12.98 -7.01 10.88
N GLU A 99 12.74 -7.60 9.71
CA GLU A 99 12.66 -6.87 8.45
C GLU A 99 11.39 -6.02 8.39
N VAL A 100 10.27 -6.56 8.88
CA VAL A 100 9.01 -5.80 9.00
C VAL A 100 9.17 -4.64 9.98
N PHE A 101 9.76 -4.89 11.16
CA PHE A 101 10.01 -3.86 12.15
C PHE A 101 10.90 -2.73 11.60
N GLU A 102 12.01 -3.09 10.95
CA GLU A 102 12.92 -2.11 10.34
C GLU A 102 12.26 -1.34 9.19
N ALA A 103 11.40 -1.99 8.40
CA ALA A 103 10.64 -1.30 7.35
C ALA A 103 9.65 -0.28 7.93
N ILE A 104 8.90 -0.65 8.98
CA ILE A 104 7.97 0.26 9.66
C ILE A 104 8.74 1.42 10.29
N LYS A 105 9.83 1.14 11.02
CA LYS A 105 10.68 2.15 11.65
C LYS A 105 11.19 3.18 10.65
N LYS A 106 11.76 2.72 9.51
CA LYS A 106 12.30 3.62 8.47
C LYS A 106 11.20 4.37 7.71
N GLY A 107 10.03 3.74 7.56
CA GLY A 107 8.88 4.29 6.85
C GLY A 107 7.91 5.06 7.73
N ALA A 108 8.16 5.18 9.04
CA ALA A 108 7.26 5.81 9.99
C ALA A 108 7.08 7.28 9.64
N ASN A 109 5.85 7.66 9.33
CA ASN A 109 5.44 9.03 9.08
C ASN A 109 3.96 9.21 9.42
N GLU A 110 3.50 10.46 9.51
CA GLU A 110 2.10 10.77 9.80
C GLU A 110 1.14 10.14 8.78
N GLU A 111 1.55 10.05 7.52
CA GLU A 111 0.76 9.41 6.46
C GLU A 111 0.52 7.92 6.75
N LEU A 112 1.55 7.17 7.16
CA LEU A 112 1.42 5.75 7.47
C LEU A 112 0.50 5.54 8.67
N VAL A 113 0.67 6.32 9.74
CA VAL A 113 -0.21 6.25 10.92
C VAL A 113 -1.65 6.59 10.56
N THR A 114 -1.87 7.63 9.78
CA THR A 114 -3.20 8.02 9.29
C THR A 114 -3.82 6.92 8.45
N THR A 115 -3.05 6.34 7.52
CA THR A 115 -3.53 5.27 6.64
C THR A 115 -3.92 4.01 7.43
N LEU A 116 -3.12 3.65 8.45
CA LEU A 116 -3.45 2.54 9.35
C LEU A 116 -4.71 2.84 10.16
N ALA A 117 -4.90 4.07 10.65
CA ALA A 117 -6.10 4.46 11.39
C ALA A 117 -7.36 4.42 10.51
N LEU A 118 -7.27 4.91 9.27
CA LEU A 118 -8.35 4.85 8.29
C LEU A 118 -8.78 3.40 8.02
N ALA A 119 -7.82 2.51 7.79
CA ALA A 119 -8.12 1.09 7.58
C ALA A 119 -8.70 0.41 8.83
N ILE A 120 -8.24 0.77 10.03
CA ILE A 120 -8.83 0.27 11.29
C ILE A 120 -10.30 0.67 11.37
N ASN A 121 -10.62 1.96 11.18
CA ASN A 121 -11.99 2.47 11.24
C ASN A 121 -12.90 1.73 10.24
N PHE A 122 -12.45 1.57 8.99
CA PHE A 122 -13.19 0.83 7.97
C PHE A 122 -13.50 -0.61 8.40
N PHE A 123 -12.52 -1.34 8.94
CA PHE A 123 -12.73 -2.72 9.38
C PHE A 123 -13.52 -2.82 10.68
N GLU A 124 -13.51 -1.81 11.54
CA GLU A 124 -14.37 -1.72 12.73
C GLU A 124 -15.84 -1.60 12.35
N GLU A 125 -16.18 -0.78 11.36
CA GLU A 125 -17.55 -0.66 10.82
C GLU A 125 -18.10 -1.96 10.23
N LYS A 126 -17.20 -2.86 9.81
CA LYS A 126 -17.54 -4.19 9.28
C LYS A 126 -17.37 -5.32 10.30
N GLU A 127 -17.10 -4.98 11.57
CA GLU A 127 -16.88 -5.93 12.67
C GLU A 127 -15.71 -6.92 12.43
N GLU A 128 -14.74 -6.57 11.58
CA GLU A 128 -13.59 -7.41 11.25
C GLU A 128 -12.42 -7.22 12.23
N TYR A 129 -12.69 -7.34 13.53
CA TYR A 129 -11.76 -6.95 14.61
C TYR A 129 -10.39 -7.64 14.61
N LYS A 130 -10.27 -8.83 14.00
CA LYS A 130 -8.96 -9.49 13.82
C LYS A 130 -8.03 -8.67 12.93
N LYS A 131 -8.57 -8.05 11.87
CA LYS A 131 -7.81 -7.15 10.98
C LYS A 131 -7.42 -5.89 11.74
N CYS A 132 -8.35 -5.32 12.51
CA CYS A 132 -8.10 -4.14 13.34
C CYS A 132 -6.95 -4.38 14.33
N ALA A 133 -6.96 -5.51 15.04
CA ALA A 133 -5.90 -5.87 15.98
C ALA A 133 -4.53 -6.05 15.30
N HIS A 134 -4.51 -6.57 14.06
CA HIS A 134 -3.28 -6.68 13.26
C HIS A 134 -2.73 -5.30 12.90
N LEU A 135 -3.57 -4.45 12.30
CA LEU A 135 -3.20 -3.09 11.89
C LEU A 135 -2.78 -2.23 13.09
N LYS A 136 -3.44 -2.39 14.24
CA LYS A 136 -3.13 -1.67 15.48
C LYS A 136 -1.70 -1.94 15.96
N LYS A 137 -1.21 -3.19 15.87
CA LYS A 137 0.17 -3.52 16.23
C LYS A 137 1.19 -2.78 15.37
N LEU A 138 0.94 -2.71 14.07
CA LEU A 138 1.80 -1.97 13.13
C LEU A 138 1.73 -0.46 13.39
N SER A 139 0.52 0.04 13.69
CA SER A 139 0.28 1.45 14.04
C SER A 139 1.01 1.86 15.31
N ASP A 140 1.02 1.01 16.34
CA ASP A 140 1.67 1.30 17.62
C ASP A 140 3.20 1.39 17.46
N ILE A 141 3.79 0.49 16.66
CA ILE A 141 5.22 0.59 16.31
C ILE A 141 5.48 1.88 15.52
N SER A 142 4.65 2.19 14.52
CA SER A 142 4.85 3.40 13.71
C SER A 142 4.72 4.68 14.54
N ARG A 143 3.80 4.74 15.51
CA ARG A 143 3.63 5.90 16.40
C ARG A 143 4.80 6.06 17.36
N TYR A 144 5.32 4.95 17.90
CA TYR A 144 6.50 4.97 18.77
C TYR A 144 7.72 5.64 18.12
N PHE A 145 7.83 5.62 16.79
CA PHE A 145 8.93 6.26 16.06
C PHE A 145 8.62 7.69 15.57
N LEU A 146 7.44 8.23 15.86
CA LEU A 146 7.07 9.62 15.57
C LEU A 146 7.09 10.51 16.81
N GLU A 147 6.99 9.92 17.99
CA GLU A 147 7.17 10.56 19.30
C GLU A 147 8.66 10.73 19.64
#